data_AF-A0A2H6BHG2-F1
#
_entry.id   AF-A0A2H6BHG2-F1
#
_cell.length_a   1.000
_cell.length_b   1.000
_cell.length_c   1.000
_cell.angle_alpha   90.00
_cell.angle_beta   90.00
_cell.angle_gamma   90.00
#
_symmetry.space_group_name_H-M   'P 1'
#
loop_
_entity.id
_entity.type
_entity.pdbx_description
1 polymer ?
#
loop_
_entity_poly.entity_id
_entity_poly.type
_entity_poly.pdbx_seq_one_letter_code
_entity_poly.pdbx_strand_id
1 'polypeptide(L)'
;MCAISCLSALRLTAPDIAPSDTTVRRAFALVSLCHPFLGFEGWTRYLARAQQLERSQAGVVAIEDARGYLHALFRYFVQTEPSLADSQQHSSIRMIRLHDLVFAELPGTELLARIAAEGEALAISLSCRGVIIELPAIAGNSTRALNDFRQTSSGVVVKILSDNCPPDSQDVVA
;
A
#
# COMPACT_ATOMS: atom_id res chain seq x y z
N MET A 1 -5.34 21.80 16.75
CA MET A 1 -6.36 20.78 16.41
C MET A 1 -5.80 19.97 15.25
N CYS A 2 -5.36 18.73 15.50
CA CYS A 2 -4.74 17.90 14.47
C CYS A 2 -5.79 17.45 13.45
N ALA A 3 -5.68 17.94 12.21
CA ALA A 3 -6.50 17.50 11.08
C ALA A 3 -6.23 16.04 10.67
N ILE A 4 -5.24 15.38 11.28
CA ILE A 4 -4.70 14.09 10.86
C ILE A 4 -5.48 12.91 11.48
N SER A 5 -6.25 13.14 12.55
CA SER A 5 -7.05 12.08 13.20
C SER A 5 -8.21 11.56 12.36
N CYS A 6 -8.53 12.20 11.23
CA CYS A 6 -9.62 11.79 10.34
C CYS A 6 -9.13 11.47 8.91
N LEU A 7 -7.92 10.90 8.78
CA LEU A 7 -7.51 10.32 7.50
C LEU A 7 -8.34 9.06 7.20
N SER A 8 -8.72 8.88 5.95
CA SER A 8 -9.44 7.72 5.43
C SER A 8 -8.80 7.22 4.13
N ALA A 9 -8.85 5.92 3.89
CA ALA A 9 -8.30 5.33 2.67
C ALA A 9 -9.40 5.08 1.64
N LEU A 10 -9.17 5.56 0.43
CA LEU A 10 -10.04 5.43 -0.72
C LEU A 10 -9.35 4.60 -1.80
N ARG A 11 -10.01 3.53 -2.28
CA ARG A 11 -9.50 2.70 -3.38
C ARG A 11 -9.92 3.31 -4.72
N LEU A 12 -8.95 3.72 -5.54
CA LEU A 12 -9.20 4.37 -6.85
C LEU A 12 -9.45 3.37 -8.01
N THR A 13 -9.28 2.07 -7.76
CA THR A 13 -9.29 0.99 -8.78
C THR A 13 -10.44 0.00 -8.59
N ALA A 14 -11.45 0.39 -7.81
CA ALA A 14 -12.61 -0.43 -7.49
C ALA A 14 -13.64 -0.47 -8.65
N PRO A 15 -13.98 -1.63 -9.27
CA PRO A 15 -15.09 -1.73 -10.23
C PRO A 15 -16.46 -1.23 -9.73
N ASP A 16 -16.75 -1.29 -8.42
CA ASP A 16 -18.02 -0.77 -7.84
C ASP A 16 -18.03 0.74 -7.65
N ILE A 17 -16.86 1.36 -7.66
CA ILE A 17 -16.70 2.80 -7.53
C ILE A 17 -15.90 3.18 -8.75
N ALA A 18 -16.58 3.33 -9.91
CA ALA A 18 -15.99 4.10 -10.99
C ALA A 18 -15.49 5.38 -10.33
N PRO A 19 -14.16 5.58 -10.22
CA PRO A 19 -13.66 6.68 -9.43
C PRO A 19 -14.26 7.91 -10.10
N SER A 20 -15.13 8.63 -9.36
CA SER A 20 -15.83 9.75 -9.95
C SER A 20 -14.79 10.64 -10.62
N ASP A 21 -15.12 11.27 -11.74
CA ASP A 21 -14.18 12.14 -12.45
C ASP A 21 -13.49 13.13 -11.48
N THR A 22 -14.21 13.53 -10.42
CA THR A 22 -13.70 14.38 -9.34
C THR A 22 -12.57 13.74 -8.51
N THR A 23 -12.63 12.45 -8.15
CA THR A 23 -11.59 11.78 -7.36
C THR A 23 -10.34 11.56 -8.21
N VAL A 24 -10.50 11.14 -9.46
CA VAL A 24 -9.39 10.96 -10.40
C VAL A 24 -8.66 12.28 -10.63
N ARG A 25 -9.39 13.39 -10.78
CA ARG A 25 -8.82 14.74 -10.92
C ARG A 25 -8.14 15.23 -9.65
N ARG A 26 -8.71 14.95 -8.46
CA ARG A 26 -8.06 15.29 -7.18
C ARG A 26 -6.75 14.53 -7.01
N ALA A 27 -6.72 13.25 -7.35
CA ALA A 27 -5.49 12.44 -7.33
C ALA A 27 -4.45 12.98 -8.30
N PHE A 28 -4.90 13.39 -9.50
CA PHE A 28 -4.02 14.02 -10.47
C PHE A 28 -3.36 15.30 -9.95
N ALA A 29 -4.08 16.14 -9.19
CA ALA A 29 -3.50 17.35 -8.62
C ALA A 29 -2.28 17.03 -7.75
N LEU A 30 -2.39 16.04 -6.85
CA LEU A 30 -1.26 15.60 -6.03
C LEU A 30 -0.12 15.00 -6.88
N VAL A 31 -0.46 14.11 -7.82
CA VAL A 31 0.53 13.45 -8.68
C VAL A 31 1.29 14.46 -9.56
N SER A 32 0.62 15.49 -10.06
CA SER A 32 1.22 16.51 -10.92
C SER A 32 2.29 17.36 -10.21
N LEU A 33 2.24 17.45 -8.87
CA LEU A 33 3.27 18.13 -8.09
C LEU A 33 4.57 17.34 -8.06
N CYS A 34 4.49 16.01 -8.02
CA CYS A 34 5.66 15.13 -8.00
C CYS A 34 6.13 14.75 -9.42
N HIS A 35 5.22 14.73 -10.39
CA HIS A 35 5.48 14.35 -11.78
C HIS A 35 4.91 15.41 -12.75
N PRO A 36 5.55 16.59 -12.86
CA PRO A 36 5.00 17.72 -13.62
C PRO A 36 4.87 17.46 -15.13
N PHE A 37 5.60 16.49 -15.67
CA PHE A 37 5.52 16.08 -17.07
C PHE A 37 4.38 15.09 -17.33
N LEU A 38 3.73 14.57 -16.29
CA LEU A 38 2.59 13.66 -16.45
C LEU A 38 1.32 14.48 -16.73
N GLY A 39 0.81 14.37 -17.95
CA GLY A 39 -0.51 14.91 -18.29
C GLY A 39 -1.67 14.07 -17.74
N PHE A 40 -2.87 14.64 -17.68
CA PHE A 40 -4.07 13.96 -17.20
C PHE A 40 -4.43 12.70 -18.01
N GLU A 41 -4.18 12.71 -19.33
CA GLU A 41 -4.34 11.53 -20.18
C GLU A 41 -3.37 10.40 -19.79
N GLY A 42 -2.10 10.75 -19.51
CA GLY A 42 -1.11 9.79 -19.02
C GLY A 42 -1.52 9.19 -17.68
N TRP A 43 -2.04 10.03 -16.79
CA TRP A 43 -2.57 9.62 -15.48
C TRP A 43 -3.75 8.66 -15.59
N THR A 44 -4.76 8.98 -16.40
CA THR A 44 -5.93 8.11 -16.59
C THR A 44 -5.55 6.79 -17.23
N ARG A 45 -4.63 6.79 -18.20
CA ARG A 45 -4.06 5.56 -18.78
C ARG A 45 -3.32 4.72 -17.74
N TYR A 46 -2.58 5.37 -16.85
CA TYR A 46 -1.89 4.70 -15.74
C TYR A 46 -2.88 4.04 -14.78
N LEU A 47 -3.94 4.75 -14.38
CA LEU A 47 -5.02 4.18 -13.56
C LEU A 47 -5.74 3.01 -14.25
N ALA A 48 -6.04 3.13 -15.54
CA ALA A 48 -6.68 2.07 -16.31
C ALA A 48 -5.83 0.79 -16.32
N ARG A 49 -4.51 0.90 -16.46
CA ARG A 49 -3.59 -0.26 -16.35
C ARG A 49 -3.62 -0.88 -14.96
N ALA A 50 -3.73 -0.07 -13.91
CA ALA A 50 -3.85 -0.58 -12.55
C ALA A 50 -5.18 -1.31 -12.29
N GLN A 51 -6.21 -1.07 -13.10
CA GLN A 51 -7.50 -1.79 -13.05
C GLN A 51 -7.51 -3.11 -13.85
N GLN A 52 -6.53 -3.35 -14.72
CA GLN A 52 -6.48 -4.58 -15.54
C GLN A 52 -6.12 -5.83 -14.73
N LEU A 53 -5.49 -5.65 -13.57
CA LEU A 53 -5.20 -6.73 -12.64
C LEU A 53 -6.40 -6.94 -11.71
N GLU A 54 -6.64 -8.19 -11.31
CA GLU A 54 -7.69 -8.48 -10.35
C GLU A 54 -7.49 -7.66 -9.06
N ARG A 55 -8.59 -7.21 -8.43
CA ARG A 55 -8.56 -6.53 -7.11
C ARG A 55 -7.76 -7.29 -6.06
N SER A 56 -7.71 -8.61 -6.17
CA SER A 56 -6.97 -9.51 -5.29
C SER A 56 -5.44 -9.45 -5.50
N GLN A 57 -4.99 -8.81 -6.58
CA GLN A 57 -3.61 -8.82 -7.05
C GLN A 57 -2.98 -7.43 -7.14
N ALA A 58 -3.74 -6.37 -7.44
CA ALA A 58 -3.19 -5.01 -7.46
C ALA A 58 -4.25 -3.91 -7.36
N GLY A 59 -3.79 -2.70 -7.09
CA GLY A 59 -4.63 -1.51 -7.17
C GLY A 59 -3.90 -0.23 -6.79
N VAL A 60 -4.67 0.84 -6.73
CA VAL A 60 -4.25 2.18 -6.28
C VAL A 60 -5.10 2.58 -5.09
N VAL A 61 -4.44 3.08 -4.06
CA VAL A 61 -5.06 3.61 -2.84
C VAL A 61 -4.65 5.06 -2.67
N ALA A 62 -5.62 5.90 -2.34
CA ALA A 62 -5.41 7.28 -1.93
C ALA A 62 -5.78 7.43 -0.45
N ILE A 63 -5.08 8.30 0.26
CA ILE A 63 -5.39 8.68 1.64
C ILE A 63 -5.90 10.12 1.61
N GLU A 64 -7.10 10.33 2.13
CA GLU A 64 -7.75 11.64 2.17
C GLU A 64 -8.12 12.04 3.59
N ASP A 65 -8.17 13.34 3.86
CA ASP A 65 -8.74 13.85 5.12
C ASP A 65 -10.27 14.00 5.05
N ALA A 66 -10.89 14.35 6.18
CA ALA A 66 -12.33 14.59 6.26
C ALA A 66 -12.84 15.73 5.37
N ARG A 67 -11.95 16.56 4.81
CA ARG A 67 -12.30 17.64 3.88
C ARG A 67 -12.17 17.18 2.42
N GLY A 68 -11.75 15.94 2.17
CA GLY A 68 -11.58 15.36 0.84
C GLY A 68 -10.28 15.78 0.13
N TYR A 69 -9.30 16.32 0.87
CA TYR A 69 -7.95 16.56 0.33
C TYR A 69 -7.15 15.28 0.37
N LEU A 70 -6.54 14.94 -0.76
CA LEU A 70 -5.63 13.80 -0.84
C LEU A 70 -4.25 14.19 -0.32
N HIS A 71 -3.78 13.41 0.65
CA HIS A 71 -2.48 13.59 1.29
C HIS A 71 -1.46 12.57 0.80
N ALA A 72 -1.92 11.37 0.44
CA ALA A 72 -1.05 10.35 -0.14
C ALA A 72 -1.78 9.52 -1.19
N LEU A 73 -0.97 8.89 -2.04
CA LEU A 73 -1.36 7.89 -3.01
C LEU A 73 -0.26 6.86 -3.11
N PHE A 74 -0.63 5.60 -3.21
CA PHE A 74 0.31 4.52 -3.49
C PHE A 74 -0.37 3.44 -4.32
N ARG A 75 0.45 2.70 -5.06
CA ARG A 75 0.02 1.45 -5.67
C ARG A 75 0.41 0.29 -4.80
N TYR A 76 -0.38 -0.77 -4.91
CA TYR A 76 -0.04 -2.05 -4.35
C TYR A 76 -0.12 -3.14 -5.41
N PHE A 77 0.68 -4.18 -5.22
CA PHE A 77 0.45 -5.47 -5.85
C PHE A 77 0.80 -6.61 -4.88
N VAL A 78 0.21 -7.79 -5.10
CA VAL A 78 0.52 -8.99 -4.36
C VAL A 78 1.64 -9.74 -5.08
N GLN A 79 2.80 -9.80 -4.43
CA GLN A 79 3.94 -10.58 -4.85
C GLN A 79 3.83 -11.97 -4.22
N THR A 80 3.99 -13.01 -5.03
CA THR A 80 4.06 -14.40 -4.53
C THR A 80 5.50 -14.86 -4.69
N GLU A 81 6.20 -15.08 -3.59
CA GLU A 81 7.56 -15.60 -3.60
C GLU A 81 7.55 -17.11 -3.32
N PRO A 82 8.37 -17.90 -4.04
CA PRO A 82 8.59 -19.29 -3.68
C PRO A 82 9.31 -19.33 -2.32
N SER A 83 8.72 -20.00 -1.33
CA SER A 83 9.37 -20.25 -0.05
C SER A 83 10.56 -21.18 -0.25
N LEU A 84 11.79 -20.71 0.01
CA LEU A 84 12.97 -21.58 0.05
C LEU A 84 13.03 -22.42 1.35
N ALA A 85 12.25 -22.06 2.37
CA ALA A 85 12.27 -22.69 3.69
C ALA A 85 11.36 -23.93 3.78
N ASP A 86 10.32 -24.01 2.94
CA ASP A 86 9.40 -25.16 2.92
C ASP A 86 9.71 -26.09 1.75
N SER A 87 10.83 -26.80 1.81
CA SER A 87 11.10 -27.91 0.87
C SER A 87 10.18 -29.12 1.11
N GLN A 88 9.28 -29.06 2.09
CA GLN A 88 8.31 -30.11 2.41
C GLN A 88 6.83 -29.67 2.42
N GLN A 89 6.53 -28.36 2.36
CA GLN A 89 5.17 -27.84 2.19
C GLN A 89 5.18 -26.82 1.05
N HIS A 90 4.39 -27.02 0.00
CA HIS A 90 4.28 -26.09 -1.13
C HIS A 90 3.55 -24.78 -0.72
N SER A 91 4.03 -24.08 0.31
CA SER A 91 3.44 -22.83 0.78
C SER A 91 4.16 -21.66 0.10
N SER A 92 3.49 -21.04 -0.87
CA SER A 92 3.98 -19.81 -1.49
C SER A 92 3.68 -18.63 -0.56
N ILE A 93 4.70 -17.83 -0.25
CA ILE A 93 4.54 -16.68 0.66
C ILE A 93 4.00 -15.52 -0.16
N ARG A 94 2.80 -15.07 0.19
CA ARG A 94 2.15 -13.89 -0.42
C ARG A 94 2.50 -12.65 0.38
N MET A 95 3.08 -11.67 -0.28
CA MET A 95 3.48 -10.37 0.28
C MET A 95 2.76 -9.26 -0.48
N ILE A 96 2.25 -8.25 0.21
CA ILE A 96 1.80 -7.03 -0.48
C ILE A 96 2.98 -6.08 -0.64
N ARG A 97 3.13 -5.48 -1.82
CA ARG A 97 4.17 -4.50 -2.11
C ARG A 97 3.57 -3.15 -2.45
N LEU A 98 3.81 -2.17 -1.59
CA LEU A 98 3.45 -0.78 -1.79
C LEU A 98 4.57 -0.08 -2.57
N HIS A 99 4.22 0.56 -3.68
CA HIS A 99 5.15 1.25 -4.58
C HIS A 99 4.48 2.46 -5.23
N ASP A 100 5.25 3.23 -6.01
CA ASP A 100 4.79 4.50 -6.61
C ASP A 100 4.18 5.45 -5.55
N LEU A 101 4.81 5.54 -4.38
CA LEU A 101 4.35 6.37 -3.28
C LEU A 101 4.48 7.86 -3.65
N VAL A 102 3.36 8.56 -3.64
CA VAL A 102 3.25 10.01 -3.80
C VAL A 102 2.55 10.55 -2.56
N PHE A 103 3.17 11.47 -1.84
CA PHE A 103 2.54 12.08 -0.68
C PHE A 103 2.99 13.52 -0.47
N ALA A 104 2.10 14.33 0.08
CA ALA A 104 2.43 15.67 0.56
C ALA A 104 3.24 15.53 1.84
N GLU A 105 4.38 16.23 1.91
CA GLU A 105 5.16 16.31 3.14
C GLU A 105 4.39 17.20 4.13
N LEU A 106 3.61 16.55 4.99
CA LEU A 106 2.99 17.18 6.14
C LEU A 106 4.00 17.18 7.29
N PRO A 107 4.08 18.24 8.10
CA PRO A 107 4.91 18.22 9.29
C PRO A 107 4.49 17.07 10.22
N GLY A 108 5.41 16.12 10.44
CA GLY A 108 5.21 14.95 11.29
C GLY A 108 5.41 13.62 10.57
N THR A 109 5.32 12.53 11.32
CA THR A 109 5.50 11.14 10.85
C THR A 109 4.18 10.41 10.60
N GLU A 110 3.06 11.07 10.89
CA GLU A 110 1.73 10.44 10.97
C GLU A 110 1.22 9.90 9.62
N LEU A 111 1.53 10.58 8.51
CA LEU A 111 1.09 10.14 7.19
C LEU A 111 1.77 8.83 6.77
N LEU A 112 3.08 8.67 7.02
CA LEU A 112 3.80 7.45 6.68
C LEU A 112 3.36 6.29 7.58
N ALA A 113 3.12 6.54 8.87
CA ALA A 113 2.52 5.56 9.76
C ALA A 113 1.12 5.13 9.26
N ARG A 114 0.33 6.07 8.74
CA ARG A 114 -0.98 5.75 8.16
C ARG A 114 -0.86 4.94 6.87
N ILE A 115 0.07 5.26 5.98
CA ILE A 115 0.34 4.45 4.77
C ILE A 115 0.69 3.01 5.17
N ALA A 116 1.55 2.83 6.16
CA ALA A 116 1.91 1.50 6.66
C ALA A 116 0.71 0.76 7.25
N ALA A 117 -0.08 1.41 8.11
CA ALA A 117 -1.28 0.82 8.69
C ALA A 117 -2.30 0.38 7.62
N GLU A 118 -2.49 1.18 6.57
CA GLU A 118 -3.34 0.80 5.43
C GLU A 118 -2.74 -0.37 4.63
N GLY A 119 -1.41 -0.41 4.46
CA GLY A 119 -0.70 -1.54 3.88
C GLY A 119 -0.90 -2.85 4.64
N GLU A 120 -0.84 -2.78 5.97
CA GLU A 120 -1.09 -3.92 6.87
C GLU A 120 -2.55 -4.37 6.78
N ALA A 121 -3.50 -3.44 6.84
CA ALA A 121 -4.93 -3.76 6.68
C ALA A 121 -5.22 -4.40 5.31
N LEU A 122 -4.58 -3.91 4.25
CA LEU A 122 -4.65 -4.51 2.91
C LEU A 122 -4.08 -5.92 2.89
N ALA A 123 -2.88 -6.12 3.46
CA ALA A 123 -2.25 -7.43 3.55
C ALA A 123 -3.16 -8.44 4.26
N ILE A 124 -3.75 -8.07 5.39
CA ILE A 124 -4.70 -8.91 6.13
C ILE A 124 -5.91 -9.24 5.27
N SER A 125 -6.52 -8.23 4.62
CA SER A 125 -7.71 -8.42 3.78
C SER A 125 -7.46 -9.30 2.55
N LEU A 126 -6.22 -9.37 2.08
CA LEU A 126 -5.80 -10.16 0.91
C LEU A 126 -5.12 -11.48 1.30
N SER A 127 -5.07 -11.82 2.59
CA SER A 127 -4.39 -13.01 3.13
C SER A 127 -2.90 -13.06 2.76
N CYS A 128 -2.23 -11.91 2.80
CA CYS A 128 -0.78 -11.80 2.68
C CYS A 128 -0.11 -11.92 4.06
N ARG A 129 1.08 -12.53 4.08
CA ARG A 129 1.92 -12.76 5.26
C ARG A 129 2.76 -11.55 5.67
N GLY A 130 2.82 -10.52 4.85
CA GLY A 130 3.61 -9.34 5.13
C GLY A 130 3.45 -8.22 4.12
N VAL A 131 4.08 -7.10 4.45
CA VAL A 131 4.05 -5.83 3.72
C VAL A 131 5.48 -5.42 3.37
N ILE A 132 5.69 -5.07 2.11
CA ILE A 132 6.89 -4.44 1.58
C ILE A 132 6.50 -3.01 1.19
N ILE A 133 7.26 -2.01 1.64
CA ILE A 133 7.03 -0.61 1.27
C ILE A 133 8.28 -0.06 0.60
N GLU A 134 8.11 0.43 -0.63
CA GLU A 134 9.12 1.20 -1.35
C GLU A 134 8.95 2.69 -1.05
N LEU A 135 9.89 3.24 -0.32
CA LEU A 135 9.93 4.64 0.04
C LEU A 135 10.65 5.43 -1.04
N PRO A 136 10.10 6.59 -1.46
CA PRO A 136 10.83 7.49 -2.34
C PRO A 136 12.04 8.06 -1.59
N ALA A 137 13.10 8.43 -2.32
CA ALA A 137 14.35 8.91 -1.73
C ALA A 137 14.17 10.10 -0.77
N ILE A 138 13.13 10.91 -0.99
CA ILE A 138 12.76 12.06 -0.14
C ILE A 138 12.22 11.68 1.24
N ALA A 139 11.82 10.42 1.47
CA ALA A 139 11.22 9.96 2.73
C ALA A 139 12.23 9.71 3.87
N GLY A 140 13.52 9.98 3.65
CA GLY A 140 14.64 9.52 4.51
C GLY A 140 14.50 9.85 6.01
N ASN A 141 13.88 10.98 6.36
CA ASN A 141 13.70 11.40 7.76
C ASN A 141 12.42 10.82 8.41
N SER A 142 11.44 10.42 7.60
CA SER A 142 10.12 9.95 8.05
C SER A 142 10.11 8.45 8.33
N THR A 143 11.17 7.72 7.98
CA THR A 143 11.33 6.28 8.23
C THR A 143 11.20 5.89 9.70
N ARG A 144 11.47 6.82 10.63
CA ARG A 144 11.23 6.65 12.08
C ARG A 144 9.76 6.40 12.43
N ALA A 145 8.82 6.66 11.52
CA ALA A 145 7.42 6.30 11.66
C ALA A 145 7.18 4.79 11.59
N LEU A 146 8.11 4.05 10.96
CA LEU A 146 7.97 2.65 10.59
C LEU A 146 8.76 1.73 11.52
N ASN A 147 8.61 1.93 12.84
CA ASN A 147 9.44 1.25 13.85
C ASN A 147 9.33 -0.29 13.81
N ASP A 148 8.21 -0.84 13.33
CA ASP A 148 8.01 -2.28 13.21
C ASP A 148 8.52 -2.86 11.89
N PHE A 149 8.96 -2.02 10.94
CA PHE A 149 9.47 -2.45 9.66
C PHE A 149 10.98 -2.59 9.72
N ARG A 150 11.49 -3.71 9.20
CA ARG A 150 12.92 -3.94 9.01
C ARG A 150 13.34 -3.35 7.68
N GLN A 151 14.37 -2.51 7.69
CA GLN A 151 14.98 -2.02 6.46
C GLN A 151 15.79 -3.14 5.80
N THR A 152 15.51 -3.44 4.54
CA THR A 152 16.21 -4.49 3.78
C THR A 152 17.21 -3.90 2.79
N SER A 153 16.88 -2.76 2.18
CA SER A 153 17.77 -2.01 1.29
C SER A 153 17.47 -0.51 1.34
N SER A 154 18.21 0.31 0.59
CA SER A 154 17.96 1.75 0.50
C SER A 154 16.55 2.00 -0.04
N GLY A 155 15.68 2.58 0.79
CA GLY A 155 14.30 2.87 0.41
C GLY A 155 13.35 1.67 0.41
N VAL A 156 13.73 0.48 0.89
CA VAL A 156 12.80 -0.66 1.02
C VAL A 156 12.73 -1.12 2.47
N VAL A 157 11.51 -1.19 2.99
CA VAL A 157 11.23 -1.64 4.34
C VAL A 157 10.18 -2.75 4.33
N VAL A 158 10.33 -3.73 5.22
CA VAL A 158 9.52 -4.96 5.23
C VAL A 158 9.03 -5.27 6.63
N LYS A 159 7.75 -5.60 6.76
CA LYS A 159 7.15 -6.14 7.99
C LYS A 159 6.49 -7.47 7.69
N ILE A 160 6.85 -8.50 8.45
CA ILE A 160 6.13 -9.78 8.46
C ILE A 160 5.03 -9.67 9.52
N LEU A 161 3.81 -10.02 9.15
CA LEU A 161 2.69 -10.04 10.06
C LEU A 161 2.72 -11.37 10.82
N SER A 162 2.89 -11.31 12.14
CA SER A 162 2.84 -12.49 13.00
C SER A 162 1.42 -13.07 12.99
N ASP A 163 1.34 -14.33 12.57
CA ASP A 163 0.20 -15.27 12.57
C ASP A 163 -1.12 -14.88 11.89
N ASN A 164 -1.24 -15.34 10.65
CA ASN A 164 -2.28 -16.33 10.33
C ASN A 164 -1.58 -17.67 10.05
N CYS A 165 -0.99 -18.27 11.09
CA CYS A 165 -0.70 -19.70 11.06
C CYS A 165 -2.05 -20.40 11.29
N PRO A 166 -2.59 -21.21 10.37
CA PRO A 166 -3.69 -22.09 10.73
C PRO A 166 -3.20 -22.96 11.90
N PRO A 167 -4.01 -23.15 12.97
CA PRO A 167 -3.59 -24.03 14.05
C PRO A 167 -3.26 -25.40 13.45
N ASP A 168 -2.01 -25.82 13.66
CA ASP A 168 -1.55 -27.16 13.34
C ASP A 168 -2.62 -28.16 13.81
N SER A 169 -3.01 -29.04 12.90
CA SER A 169 -3.91 -30.14 13.19
C SER A 169 -3.25 -30.96 14.30
N GLN A 170 -3.80 -30.89 15.51
CA GLN A 170 -3.32 -31.67 16.64
C GLN A 170 -3.30 -33.14 16.25
N ASP A 171 -2.14 -33.76 16.46
CA ASP A 171 -1.92 -35.20 16.40
C ASP A 171 -3.05 -35.95 17.10
N VAL A 172 -3.83 -36.71 16.31
CA VAL A 172 -4.60 -37.83 16.82
C VAL A 172 -3.62 -38.98 16.99
N VAL A 173 -2.97 -39.04 18.15
CA VAL A 173 -2.36 -40.29 18.61
C VAL A 173 -3.48 -41.15 19.18
N ALA A 174 -3.81 -42.21 18.45
CA ALA A 174 -4.59 -43.35 18.93
C ALA A 174 -3.66 -44.38 19.59
#